data_AF-A0A2K0UV47-F1
#
_entry.id   AF-A0A2K0UV47-F1
#
_cell.length_a   1.000
_cell.length_b   1.000
_cell.length_c   1.000
_cell.angle_alpha   90.00
_cell.angle_beta   90.00
_cell.angle_gamma   90.00
#
_symmetry.space_group_name_H-M   'P 1'
#
loop_
_entity.id
_entity.type
_entity.pdbx_description
1 polymer ?
#
loop_
_entity_poly.entity_id
_entity_poly.type
_entity_poly.pdbx_seq_one_letter_code
_entity_poly.pdbx_strand_id
1 'polypeptide(L)'
;MTYYCIDCDKLFYAGRKARDQHCQATGHAQTAFECDSCSDCFDDEYDRRQHMSFEQHWRRNAPECHLWGDRAVTQAEIREHEIERHFHCADCNRQFMNANCLRMHLNSKLHRVSAVKCPFCKVTCNTATGLSHHLERGSCPRVPMDRQKLYRYIKNRDHRSLITNKELAWHGEKTYAINPTAAWNPGPKPSSAIYAINCT
;
A
#
# COMPACT_ATOMS: atom_id res chain seq x y z
N MET A 1 -13.66 8.73 -25.14
CA MET A 1 -12.87 9.92 -25.51
C MET A 1 -12.95 10.08 -27.01
N THR A 2 -13.31 11.26 -27.49
CA THR A 2 -13.56 11.56 -28.91
C THR A 2 -12.46 12.45 -29.45
N TYR A 3 -12.01 12.17 -30.66
CA TYR A 3 -10.97 12.96 -31.34
C TYR A 3 -11.62 13.69 -32.50
N TYR A 4 -11.16 14.90 -32.83
CA TYR A 4 -11.65 15.63 -33.98
C TYR A 4 -10.50 16.16 -34.84
N CYS A 5 -10.80 16.44 -36.10
CA CYS A 5 -9.90 17.10 -37.03
C CYS A 5 -10.12 18.62 -36.95
N ILE A 6 -9.07 19.41 -36.72
CA ILE A 6 -9.20 20.88 -36.61
C ILE A 6 -9.62 21.51 -37.95
N ASP A 7 -9.13 21.00 -39.07
CA ASP A 7 -9.38 21.62 -40.38
C ASP A 7 -10.81 21.40 -40.93
N CYS A 8 -11.55 20.42 -40.40
CA CYS A 8 -12.87 20.05 -40.92
C CYS A 8 -13.90 19.65 -39.86
N ASP A 9 -13.56 19.81 -38.58
CA ASP A 9 -14.37 19.52 -37.39
C ASP A 9 -14.99 18.11 -37.32
N LYS A 10 -14.47 17.17 -38.11
CA LYS A 10 -15.00 15.81 -38.18
C LYS A 10 -14.63 15.05 -36.90
N LEU A 11 -15.62 14.41 -36.29
CA LEU A 11 -15.47 13.61 -35.07
C LEU A 11 -15.14 12.14 -35.38
N PHE A 12 -14.20 11.59 -34.61
CA PHE A 12 -13.70 10.23 -34.71
C PHE A 12 -13.87 9.51 -33.37
N TYR A 13 -14.92 8.70 -33.29
CA TYR A 13 -15.23 7.88 -32.13
C TYR A 13 -14.34 6.62 -32.02
N ALA A 14 -13.79 6.16 -33.16
CA ALA A 14 -12.92 4.99 -33.21
C ALA A 14 -11.53 5.25 -32.58
N GLY A 15 -11.18 6.51 -32.30
CA GLY A 15 -9.95 6.90 -31.62
C GLY A 15 -8.97 7.68 -32.50
N ARG A 16 -7.86 8.10 -31.87
CA ARG A 16 -6.76 8.90 -32.46
C ARG A 16 -6.32 8.40 -33.85
N LYS A 17 -6.07 7.09 -33.98
CA LYS A 17 -5.59 6.49 -35.25
C LYS A 17 -6.51 6.74 -36.44
N ALA A 18 -7.82 6.74 -36.24
CA ALA A 18 -8.79 6.98 -37.32
C ALA A 18 -8.78 8.44 -37.78
N ARG A 19 -8.58 9.38 -36.84
CA ARG A 19 -8.42 10.81 -37.11
C ARG A 19 -7.09 11.08 -37.82
N ASP A 20 -6.01 10.47 -37.37
CA ASP A 20 -4.67 10.66 -37.97
C ASP A 20 -4.62 10.13 -39.42
N GLN A 21 -5.24 8.97 -39.69
CA GLN A 21 -5.39 8.44 -41.05
C GLN A 21 -6.24 9.37 -41.93
N HIS A 22 -7.31 9.95 -41.39
CA HIS A 22 -8.09 10.95 -42.11
C HIS A 22 -7.23 12.16 -42.46
N CYS A 23 -6.52 12.73 -41.49
CA CYS A 23 -5.64 13.89 -41.71
C CYS A 23 -4.57 13.59 -42.76
N GLN A 24 -3.95 12.40 -42.73
CA GLN A 24 -2.99 11.97 -43.75
C GLN A 24 -3.61 11.84 -45.15
N ALA A 25 -4.83 11.31 -45.24
CA ALA A 25 -5.51 11.10 -46.52
C ALA A 25 -6.01 12.40 -47.15
N THR A 26 -6.41 13.40 -46.34
CA THR A 26 -6.94 14.68 -46.81
C THR A 26 -5.90 15.81 -46.83
N GLY A 27 -4.70 15.56 -46.29
CA GLY A 27 -3.67 16.58 -46.13
C GLY A 27 -3.96 17.59 -45.02
N HIS A 28 -4.83 17.25 -44.07
CA HIS A 28 -5.15 18.11 -42.93
C HIS A 28 -4.05 18.04 -41.85
N ALA A 29 -3.95 19.10 -41.06
CA ALA A 29 -3.05 19.18 -39.92
C ALA A 29 -3.42 18.15 -38.85
N GLN A 30 -2.40 17.46 -38.35
CA GLN A 30 -2.52 16.65 -37.14
C GLN A 30 -2.16 17.51 -35.94
N THR A 31 -2.98 17.45 -34.91
CA THR A 31 -2.73 18.13 -33.63
C THR A 31 -1.62 17.42 -32.88
N ALA A 32 -0.48 18.08 -32.70
CA ALA A 32 0.66 17.49 -31.99
C ALA A 32 0.48 17.48 -30.47
N PHE A 33 -0.30 18.41 -29.91
CA PHE A 33 -0.38 18.66 -28.47
C PHE A 33 -1.82 18.49 -27.95
N GLU A 34 -2.19 17.26 -27.64
CA GLU A 34 -3.53 16.94 -27.14
C GLU A 34 -3.55 16.66 -25.64
N CYS A 35 -4.62 17.06 -24.98
CA CYS A 35 -4.85 16.70 -23.60
C CYS A 35 -5.18 15.21 -23.47
N ASP A 36 -4.54 14.53 -22.52
CA ASP A 36 -4.77 13.10 -22.28
C ASP A 36 -6.03 12.84 -21.45
N SER A 37 -6.62 13.88 -20.85
CA SER A 37 -7.76 13.79 -19.93
C SER A 37 -9.06 14.34 -20.54
N CYS A 38 -9.00 15.21 -21.55
CA CYS A 38 -10.16 15.80 -22.22
C CYS A 38 -9.93 15.90 -23.73
N SER A 39 -10.91 16.41 -24.47
CA SER A 39 -10.84 16.56 -25.93
C SER A 39 -10.09 17.82 -26.40
N ASP A 40 -9.49 18.59 -25.50
CA ASP A 40 -8.83 19.84 -25.85
C ASP A 40 -7.50 19.60 -26.56
N CYS A 41 -7.26 20.42 -27.59
CA CYS A 41 -6.08 20.39 -28.46
C CYS A 41 -5.43 21.77 -28.44
N PHE A 42 -4.10 21.80 -28.53
CA PHE A 42 -3.31 23.03 -28.42
C PHE A 42 -2.30 23.14 -29.58
N ASP A 43 -1.90 24.35 -29.90
CA ASP A 43 -0.93 24.65 -30.96
C ASP A 43 0.53 24.39 -30.51
N ASP A 44 0.76 24.37 -29.19
CA ASP A 44 2.07 24.26 -28.53
C ASP A 44 1.99 23.38 -27.26
N GLU A 45 3.09 22.69 -26.94
CA GLU A 45 3.28 21.97 -25.68
C GLU A 45 3.11 22.88 -24.45
N TYR A 46 3.55 24.13 -24.51
CA TYR A 46 3.45 25.08 -23.40
C TYR A 46 1.99 25.34 -23.00
N ASP A 47 1.12 25.59 -23.98
CA ASP A 47 -0.31 25.85 -23.76
C ASP A 47 -1.02 24.60 -23.24
N ARG A 48 -0.70 23.43 -23.82
CA ARG A 48 -1.18 22.15 -23.30
C ARG A 48 -0.78 21.95 -21.84
N ARG A 49 0.46 22.28 -21.47
CA ARG A 49 0.96 22.12 -20.10
C ARG A 49 0.31 23.09 -19.13
N GLN A 50 0.08 24.35 -19.53
CA GLN A 50 -0.69 25.30 -18.74
C GLN A 50 -2.11 24.79 -18.49
N HIS A 51 -2.81 24.33 -19.53
CA HIS A 51 -4.13 23.72 -19.40
C HIS A 51 -4.11 22.54 -18.41
N MET A 52 -3.17 21.60 -18.58
CA MET A 52 -3.07 20.42 -17.72
C MET A 52 -2.81 20.79 -16.25
N SER A 53 -2.13 21.92 -16.00
CA SER A 53 -1.90 22.47 -14.66
C SER A 53 -3.14 23.15 -14.09
N PHE A 54 -3.83 23.97 -14.87
CA PHE A 54 -5.01 24.73 -14.43
C PHE A 54 -6.20 23.82 -14.16
N GLU A 55 -6.51 22.91 -15.08
CA GLU A 55 -7.61 21.93 -14.98
C GLU A 55 -7.24 20.72 -14.10
N GLN A 56 -6.03 20.72 -13.52
CA GLN A 56 -5.51 19.65 -12.66
C GLN A 56 -5.55 18.26 -13.30
N HIS A 57 -5.45 18.18 -14.63
CA HIS A 57 -5.46 16.94 -15.40
C HIS A 57 -4.25 16.04 -15.12
N TRP A 58 -3.13 16.62 -14.68
CA TRP A 58 -1.98 15.86 -14.15
C TRP A 58 -2.36 14.90 -13.02
N ARG A 59 -3.36 15.23 -12.20
CA ARG A 59 -3.81 14.38 -11.08
C ARG A 59 -4.57 13.13 -11.53
N ARG A 60 -5.18 13.17 -12.73
CA ARG A 60 -6.00 12.06 -13.27
C ARG A 60 -5.19 11.06 -14.10
N ASN A 61 -4.11 11.51 -14.74
CA ASN A 61 -3.30 10.70 -15.66
C ASN A 61 -1.81 10.66 -15.27
N ALA A 62 -1.46 10.21 -14.06
CA ALA A 62 -0.06 10.04 -13.69
C ALA A 62 0.49 8.68 -14.16
N PRO A 63 1.24 8.66 -15.29
CA PRO A 63 2.48 7.88 -15.30
C PRO A 63 3.71 8.57 -15.92
N GLU A 64 3.60 9.75 -16.54
CA GLU A 64 4.75 10.41 -17.16
C GLU A 64 5.09 11.72 -16.46
N CYS A 65 6.11 11.67 -15.61
CA CYS A 65 6.73 12.89 -15.14
C CYS A 65 7.99 13.21 -15.94
N HIS A 66 7.99 14.40 -16.55
CA HIS A 66 8.99 14.96 -17.47
C HIS A 66 10.38 15.24 -16.84
N LEU A 67 10.90 14.36 -15.98
CA LEU A 67 12.32 14.40 -15.61
C LEU A 67 13.25 14.00 -16.77
N TRP A 68 12.70 13.40 -17.83
CA TRP A 68 13.43 12.82 -18.94
C TRP A 68 13.56 13.79 -20.13
N GLY A 69 14.22 14.93 -19.92
CA GLY A 69 14.79 15.71 -21.01
C GLY A 69 16.31 15.51 -21.03
N ASP A 70 16.81 14.70 -21.96
CA ASP A 70 18.23 14.51 -22.37
C ASP A 70 19.32 14.46 -21.27
N ARG A 71 18.96 14.17 -20.02
CA ARG A 71 19.90 14.08 -18.90
C ARG A 71 19.85 12.70 -18.26
N ALA A 72 21.03 12.18 -17.94
CA ALA A 72 21.17 11.00 -17.09
C ALA A 72 20.76 11.40 -15.66
N VAL A 73 19.53 11.04 -15.28
CA VAL A 73 18.99 11.27 -13.92
C VAL A 73 19.26 10.03 -13.07
N THR A 74 19.79 10.20 -11.87
CA THR A 74 20.06 9.12 -10.92
C THR A 74 18.78 8.62 -10.25
N GLN A 75 18.78 7.36 -9.76
CA GLN A 75 17.64 6.78 -9.05
C GLN A 75 17.23 7.58 -7.80
N ALA A 76 18.19 8.27 -7.16
CA ALA A 76 17.93 9.12 -6.01
C ALA A 76 17.15 10.39 -6.39
N GLU A 77 17.51 11.04 -7.49
CA GLU A 77 16.83 12.23 -8.02
C GLU A 77 15.40 11.91 -8.49
N ILE A 78 15.19 10.72 -9.08
CA ILE A 78 13.84 10.23 -9.42
C ILE A 78 13.00 10.07 -8.15
N ARG A 79 13.56 9.46 -7.11
CA ARG A 79 12.88 9.28 -5.82
C ARG A 79 12.51 10.61 -5.17
N GLU A 80 13.44 11.56 -5.17
CA GLU A 80 13.23 12.88 -4.59
C GLU A 80 12.14 13.64 -5.35
N HIS A 81 12.15 13.56 -6.68
CA HIS A 81 11.11 14.14 -7.51
C HIS A 81 9.71 13.51 -7.29
N GLU A 82 9.61 12.19 -7.17
CA GLU A 82 8.37 11.51 -6.79
C GLU A 82 7.85 11.96 -5.42
N ILE A 83 8.78 12.21 -4.49
CA ILE A 83 8.47 12.70 -3.14
C ILE A 83 8.00 14.16 -3.18
N GLU A 84 8.68 15.03 -3.91
CA GLU A 84 8.44 16.47 -3.89
C GLU A 84 7.29 16.92 -4.80
N ARG A 85 7.11 16.29 -5.98
CA ARG A 85 6.08 16.71 -6.94
C ARG A 85 4.80 15.91 -6.89
N HIS A 86 4.88 14.61 -6.57
CA HIS A 86 3.71 13.72 -6.63
C HIS A 86 3.21 13.31 -5.25
N PHE A 87 3.93 13.68 -4.19
CA PHE A 87 3.70 13.22 -2.83
C PHE A 87 3.39 11.72 -2.80
N HIS A 88 4.15 10.92 -3.55
CA HIS A 88 3.90 9.51 -3.76
C HIS A 88 4.98 8.65 -3.11
N CYS A 89 4.57 7.51 -2.58
CA CYS A 89 5.46 6.46 -2.11
C CYS A 89 5.40 5.29 -3.09
N ALA A 90 6.46 5.09 -3.88
CA ALA A 90 6.60 3.99 -4.83
C ALA A 90 6.53 2.62 -4.15
N ASP A 91 7.20 2.47 -3.01
CA ASP A 91 7.29 1.22 -2.26
C ASP A 91 5.92 0.74 -1.74
N CYS A 92 4.99 1.67 -1.45
CA CYS A 92 3.63 1.37 -0.99
C CYS A 92 2.55 1.65 -2.06
N ASN A 93 2.95 2.14 -3.22
CA ASN A 93 2.11 2.69 -4.28
C ASN A 93 0.97 3.59 -3.75
N ARG A 94 1.29 4.54 -2.86
CA ARG A 94 0.32 5.43 -2.20
C ARG A 94 0.63 6.91 -2.46
N GLN A 95 -0.41 7.69 -2.73
CA GLN A 95 -0.35 9.15 -2.82
C GLN A 95 -0.74 9.81 -1.50
N PHE A 96 -0.15 10.96 -1.21
CA PHE A 96 -0.37 11.75 -0.01
C PHE A 96 -0.81 13.17 -0.36
N MET A 97 -1.52 13.81 0.56
CA MET A 97 -2.08 15.16 0.35
C MET A 97 -1.00 16.26 0.30
N ASN A 98 0.14 16.06 0.95
CA ASN A 98 1.24 17.02 1.00
C ASN A 98 2.58 16.36 1.37
N ALA A 99 3.68 17.09 1.18
CA ALA A 99 5.04 16.65 1.48
C ALA A 99 5.25 16.23 2.94
N ASN A 100 4.60 16.91 3.90
CA ASN A 100 4.76 16.59 5.31
C ASN A 100 4.17 15.22 5.66
N CYS A 101 3.00 14.89 5.10
CA CYS A 101 2.36 13.58 5.25
C CYS A 101 3.22 12.46 4.65
N LEU A 102 3.78 12.68 3.46
CA LEU A 102 4.69 11.71 2.85
C LEU A 102 5.96 11.52 3.68
N ARG A 103 6.58 12.61 4.15
CA ARG A 103 7.78 12.54 5.00
C ARG A 103 7.52 11.78 6.30
N MET A 104 6.35 11.99 6.92
CA MET A 104 5.94 11.19 8.09
C MET A 104 5.74 9.71 7.74
N HIS A 105 5.15 9.41 6.59
CA HIS A 105 4.99 8.05 6.10
C HIS A 105 6.33 7.34 5.84
N LEU A 106 7.27 8.00 5.16
CA LEU A 106 8.64 7.47 4.93
C LEU A 106 9.43 7.32 6.24
N ASN A 107 9.08 8.09 7.28
CA ASN A 107 9.65 7.94 8.61
C ASN A 107 8.92 6.91 9.49
N SER A 108 7.86 6.26 8.98
CA SER A 108 7.12 5.24 9.71
C SER A 108 7.87 3.90 9.74
N LYS A 109 7.46 3.01 10.64
CA LYS A 109 8.02 1.65 10.80
C LYS A 109 7.91 0.79 9.53
N LEU A 110 7.09 1.19 8.55
CA LEU A 110 6.97 0.50 7.26
C LEU A 110 8.19 0.72 6.35
N HIS A 111 8.78 1.92 6.38
CA HIS A 111 9.95 2.28 5.56
C HIS A 111 11.25 2.36 6.38
N ARG A 112 11.15 2.81 7.64
CA ARG A 112 12.25 2.72 8.62
C ARG A 112 12.27 1.35 9.28
N VAL A 113 12.44 0.31 8.47
CA VAL A 113 12.65 -1.04 8.98
C VAL A 113 14.03 -1.06 9.65
N SER A 114 14.07 -0.95 10.97
CA SER A 114 15.15 -1.57 11.73
C SER A 114 14.96 -3.08 11.55
N ALA A 115 15.59 -3.63 10.52
CA ALA A 115 15.53 -5.04 10.18
C ALA A 115 16.01 -5.85 11.39
N VAL A 116 15.08 -6.46 12.13
CA VAL A 116 15.43 -7.32 13.26
C VAL A 116 15.68 -8.70 12.66
N LYS A 117 16.95 -9.10 12.59
CA LYS A 117 17.31 -10.43 12.12
C LYS A 117 17.01 -11.45 13.22
N CYS A 118 16.39 -12.56 12.82
CA CYS A 118 16.24 -13.70 13.71
C CYS A 118 17.63 -14.23 14.12
N PRO A 119 17.93 -14.38 15.41
CA PRO A 119 19.25 -14.83 15.86
C PRO A 119 19.56 -16.28 15.47
N PHE A 120 18.54 -17.09 15.12
CA PHE A 120 18.69 -18.52 14.82
C PHE A 120 18.76 -18.83 13.32
N CYS A 121 17.85 -18.25 12.53
CA CYS A 121 17.74 -18.52 11.09
C CYS A 121 18.20 -17.35 10.21
N LYS A 122 18.55 -16.21 10.80
CA LYS A 122 19.00 -14.97 10.12
C LYS A 122 17.97 -14.36 9.16
N VAL A 123 16.74 -14.87 9.12
CA VAL A 123 15.63 -14.24 8.39
C VAL A 123 15.39 -12.84 8.94
N THR A 124 15.28 -11.87 8.03
CA THR A 124 14.98 -10.49 8.37
C THR A 124 13.50 -10.34 8.67
N CYS A 125 13.17 -9.89 9.88
CA CYS A 125 11.83 -9.52 10.26
C CYS A 125 11.70 -7.99 10.27
N ASN A 126 10.55 -7.51 9.80
CA ASN A 126 10.31 -6.09 9.55
C ASN A 126 10.12 -5.31 10.87
N THR A 127 9.82 -6.02 11.96
CA THR A 127 9.62 -5.47 13.31
C THR A 127 10.01 -6.50 14.38
N ALA A 128 10.22 -6.03 15.62
CA ALA A 128 10.41 -6.92 16.78
C ALA A 128 9.21 -7.83 17.02
N THR A 129 7.98 -7.32 16.84
CA THR A 129 6.74 -8.12 16.92
C THR A 129 6.68 -9.19 15.84
N GLY A 130 7.14 -8.88 14.62
CA GLY A 130 7.27 -9.85 13.54
C GLY A 130 8.26 -10.97 13.87
N LEU A 131 9.37 -10.65 14.53
CA LEU A 131 10.30 -11.66 15.04
C LEU A 131 9.66 -12.53 16.13
N SER A 132 8.93 -11.94 17.08
CA SER A 132 8.21 -12.70 18.11
C SER A 132 7.22 -13.67 17.47
N HIS A 133 6.40 -13.24 16.50
CA HIS A 133 5.48 -14.11 15.79
C HIS A 133 6.16 -15.23 14.99
N HIS A 134 7.28 -14.93 14.33
CA HIS A 134 8.09 -15.92 13.62
C HIS A 134 8.56 -17.05 14.55
N LEU A 135 8.94 -16.72 15.78
CA LEU A 135 9.35 -17.68 16.79
C LEU A 135 8.15 -18.41 17.43
N GLU A 136 7.07 -17.71 17.75
CA GLU A 136 5.90 -18.28 18.44
C GLU A 136 5.12 -19.28 17.58
N ARG A 137 5.08 -19.07 16.26
CA ARG A 137 4.40 -19.96 15.31
C ARG A 137 5.24 -21.15 14.87
N GLY A 138 6.48 -21.27 15.35
CA GLY A 138 7.40 -22.30 14.88
C GLY A 138 7.83 -22.15 13.43
N SER A 139 7.68 -20.96 12.83
CA SER A 139 8.05 -20.66 11.44
C SER A 139 9.58 -20.57 11.23
N CYS A 140 10.38 -20.76 12.29
CA CYS A 140 11.83 -20.79 12.22
C CYS A 140 12.33 -22.19 11.82
N PRO A 141 13.03 -22.34 10.68
CA PRO A 141 13.50 -23.64 10.20
C PRO A 141 14.64 -24.23 11.05
N ARG A 142 15.31 -23.40 11.86
CA ARG A 142 16.45 -23.82 12.71
C ARG A 142 16.01 -24.27 14.09
N VAL A 143 14.97 -23.63 14.65
CA VAL A 143 14.48 -23.92 16.00
C VAL A 143 12.95 -23.83 16.00
N PRO A 144 12.23 -24.96 16.09
CA PRO A 144 10.79 -24.95 16.28
C PRO A 144 10.47 -24.48 17.71
N MET A 145 10.28 -23.16 17.84
CA MET A 145 9.85 -22.50 19.06
C MET A 145 8.32 -22.41 19.07
N ASP A 146 7.75 -22.37 20.28
CA ASP A 146 6.34 -22.04 20.49
C ASP A 146 6.24 -20.97 21.59
N ARG A 147 5.07 -20.36 21.73
CA ARG A 147 4.83 -19.30 22.72
C ARG A 147 5.19 -19.72 24.15
N GLN A 148 4.91 -20.96 24.54
CA GLN A 148 5.16 -21.44 25.90
C GLN A 148 6.65 -21.70 26.16
N LYS A 149 7.37 -22.25 25.18
CA LYS A 149 8.82 -22.47 25.22
C LYS A 149 9.56 -21.14 25.23
N LEU A 150 9.13 -20.17 24.41
CA LEU A 150 9.68 -18.82 24.41
C LEU A 150 9.49 -18.15 25.77
N TYR A 151 8.28 -18.21 26.33
CA TYR A 151 8.01 -17.65 27.66
C TYR A 151 8.85 -18.30 28.77
N ARG A 152 8.94 -19.65 28.78
CA ARG A 152 9.82 -20.38 29.73
C ARG A 152 11.28 -19.99 29.58
N TYR A 153 11.76 -19.86 28.35
CA TYR A 153 13.13 -19.46 28.06
C TYR A 153 13.45 -18.05 28.56
N ILE A 154 12.54 -17.10 28.34
CA ILE A 154 12.68 -15.73 28.83
C ILE A 154 12.64 -15.72 30.36
N LYS A 155 11.68 -16.39 30.98
CA LYS A 155 11.55 -16.49 32.45
C LYS A 155 12.80 -17.08 33.11
N ASN A 156 13.40 -18.11 32.50
CA ASN A 156 14.62 -18.73 33.03
C ASN A 156 15.85 -17.83 32.93
N ARG A 157 15.88 -16.87 32.00
CA ARG A 157 17.00 -15.94 31.80
C ARG A 157 16.79 -14.59 32.49
N ASP A 158 15.56 -14.27 32.81
CA ASP A 158 15.17 -13.04 33.46
C ASP A 158 15.23 -13.15 34.99
N HIS A 159 16.44 -13.41 35.51
CA HIS A 159 16.68 -13.55 36.95
C HIS A 159 16.37 -12.28 37.76
N ARG A 160 16.38 -11.12 37.09
CA ARG A 160 16.10 -9.80 37.69
C ARG A 160 14.66 -9.33 37.48
N SER A 161 13.81 -10.12 36.83
CA SER A 161 12.41 -9.80 36.53
C SER A 161 12.24 -8.45 35.82
N LEU A 162 13.14 -8.15 34.89
CA LEU A 162 13.11 -6.93 34.08
C LEU A 162 12.12 -7.04 32.91
N ILE A 163 11.78 -8.27 32.50
CA ILE A 163 10.95 -8.56 31.32
C ILE A 163 9.67 -9.30 31.73
N THR A 164 9.78 -10.21 32.69
CA THR A 164 8.69 -11.03 33.21
C THR A 164 8.26 -10.50 34.57
N ASN A 165 6.99 -10.10 34.69
CA ASN A 165 6.42 -9.73 35.98
C ASN A 165 6.46 -10.94 36.92
N LYS A 166 6.88 -10.72 38.17
CA LYS A 166 6.91 -11.74 39.22
C LYS A 166 5.53 -12.27 39.60
N GLU A 167 4.46 -11.59 39.20
CA GLU A 167 3.10 -11.96 39.54
C GLU A 167 2.21 -11.96 38.31
N LEU A 168 1.84 -13.18 37.91
CA LEU A 168 0.54 -13.59 37.39
C LEU A 168 0.64 -15.12 37.34
N ALA A 169 0.61 -15.74 38.52
CA ALA A 169 0.34 -17.16 38.60
C ALA A 169 -1.06 -17.36 37.98
N TRP A 170 -1.11 -18.01 36.82
CA TRP A 170 -2.35 -18.40 36.20
C TRP A 170 -2.96 -19.52 37.05
N HIS A 171 -3.97 -19.17 37.85
CA HIS A 171 -4.71 -20.10 38.68
C HIS A 171 -5.97 -20.57 37.93
N GLY A 172 -5.78 -21.35 36.88
CA GLY A 172 -6.88 -22.05 36.22
C GLY A 172 -7.77 -21.20 35.32
N GLU A 173 -8.39 -21.87 34.35
CA GLU A 173 -9.41 -21.32 33.47
C GLU A 173 -10.64 -21.00 34.33
N LYS A 174 -10.98 -19.71 34.48
CA LYS A 174 -12.29 -19.35 35.03
C LYS A 174 -13.33 -19.78 34.01
N THR A 175 -14.05 -20.87 34.29
CA THR A 175 -15.22 -21.26 33.51
C THR A 175 -16.32 -20.24 33.77
N TYR A 176 -16.61 -19.39 32.79
CA TYR A 176 -17.75 -18.50 32.84
C TYR A 176 -18.95 -19.22 32.22
N ALA A 177 -19.98 -19.50 33.03
CA ALA A 177 -21.26 -19.94 32.51
C ALA A 177 -21.93 -18.74 31.83
N ILE A 178 -21.92 -18.70 30.50
CA ILE A 178 -22.65 -17.69 29.73
C ILE A 178 -24.14 -17.97 29.95
N ASN A 179 -24.86 -17.03 30.58
CA ASN A 179 -26.32 -17.09 30.68
C ASN A 179 -26.94 -16.48 29.40
N PRO A 180 -27.42 -17.29 28.44
CA PRO A 180 -27.84 -16.78 27.14
C PRO A 180 -29.10 -15.91 27.21
N THR A 181 -29.84 -15.94 28.33
CA THR A 181 -31.08 -15.20 28.52
C THR A 181 -30.89 -13.81 29.14
N ALA A 182 -29.68 -13.47 29.60
CA ALA A 182 -29.34 -12.17 30.18
C ALA A 182 -28.56 -11.25 29.23
N ALA A 183 -28.34 -11.67 27.98
CA ALA A 183 -27.67 -10.86 26.97
C ALA A 183 -28.66 -9.83 26.38
N TRP A 184 -28.19 -8.59 26.19
CA TRP A 184 -28.95 -7.46 25.63
C TRP A 184 -29.52 -7.72 24.23
N ASN A 185 -29.01 -8.73 23.53
CA ASN A 185 -29.54 -9.24 22.29
C ASN A 185 -29.74 -10.76 22.43
N PRO A 186 -30.91 -11.24 22.86
CA PRO A 186 -31.15 -12.67 23.00
C PRO A 186 -31.17 -13.29 21.60
N GLY A 187 -30.09 -13.99 21.24
CA GLY A 187 -30.06 -14.81 20.05
C GLY A 187 -31.17 -15.88 20.08
N PRO A 188 -31.56 -16.44 18.93
CA PRO A 188 -32.59 -17.47 18.88
C PRO A 188 -32.22 -18.63 19.81
N LYS A 189 -33.18 -19.07 20.63
CA LYS A 189 -33.00 -20.13 21.63
C LYS A 189 -32.33 -21.34 20.97
N PRO A 190 -31.22 -21.87 21.52
CA PRO A 190 -30.63 -23.09 20.99
C PRO A 190 -31.63 -24.24 21.16
N SER A 191 -31.95 -24.89 20.04
CA SER A 191 -32.66 -26.17 20.03
C SER A 191 -31.80 -27.23 20.72
N SER A 192 -32.43 -28.01 21.57
CA SER A 192 -31.85 -29.08 22.38
C SER A 192 -31.06 -30.06 21.52
N ALA A 193 -29.75 -29.90 21.43
CA ALA A 193 -28.85 -30.92 20.92
C ALA A 193 -27.51 -30.83 21.65
N ILE A 194 -27.37 -31.69 22.66
CA ILE A 194 -26.08 -32.00 23.29
C ILE A 194 -25.23 -32.68 22.21
N TYR A 195 -24.21 -31.99 21.71
CA TYR A 195 -23.08 -32.67 21.05
C TYR A 195 -21.89 -32.60 21.97
N ALA A 196 -21.62 -33.73 22.62
CA ALA A 196 -20.34 -34.02 23.24
C ALA A 196 -19.29 -34.10 22.13
N ILE A 197 -18.29 -33.23 22.18
CA ILE A 197 -17.05 -33.41 21.40
C ILE A 197 -16.03 -34.01 22.36
N ASN A 198 -15.94 -35.34 22.35
CA ASN A 198 -14.79 -36.05 22.88
C ASN A 198 -13.65 -35.92 21.86
N CYS A 199 -12.56 -35.26 22.23
CA CYS A 199 -11.30 -35.36 21.51
C CYS A 199 -10.48 -36.52 22.11
N THR A 200 -10.30 -37.57 21.32
CA THR A 200 -9.24 -38.58 21.45
C THR A 200 -7.89 -38.01 21.06
#